data_AF-A0A0B8RTB8-F1
#
_entry.id   AF-A0A0B8RTB8-F1
#
_cell.length_a   1.000
_cell.length_b   1.000
_cell.length_c   1.000
_cell.angle_alpha   90.00
_cell.angle_beta   90.00
_cell.angle_gamma   90.00
#
_symmetry.space_group_name_H-M   'P 1'
#
loop_
_entity.id
_entity.type
_entity.pdbx_description
1 polymer ?
#
loop_
_entity_poly.entity_id
_entity_poly.type
_entity_poly.pdbx_seq_one_letter_code
_entity_poly.pdbx_strand_id
1 'polypeptide(L)'
;MNRYLPVARQHFLAALASTSVVVKSICAIVILLYLLSFAVDTVFGLGVTPGYLFPPNFWIWTLATHSLVEKHIWDVGVSLATIVVAGRLLEPLWGALELLIFFAVVNISVGLLGAFAYLLTYMATFSLPYLFSVRIYGMLGFLGGVLVALKQTMGDSTVLKIPQVRMKVVPMLLLLILSVLRLTTLIESNILASYGFGVLSSWIYLRFYQRHSRGRGDMSDHFAFATFFPEILQPVVGLLANLVHTILVKVKVCRKTVKRYDVGAPSSITISLPGTDPQDAERRRQLALKALNERLKRVEDQSAWPSMEDEDEENTKADTPLLPEKSRDSASAGKASSQESSLITFEDAPSQL
;
A
#
# COMPACT_ATOMS: atom_id res chain seq x y z
N MET A 1 12.42 39.97 -1.64
CA MET A 1 12.37 38.61 -2.24
C MET A 1 13.72 38.01 -2.62
N ASN A 2 14.63 38.70 -3.31
CA ASN A 2 15.67 38.08 -4.16
C ASN A 2 16.62 37.03 -3.52
N ARG A 3 16.82 36.96 -2.21
CA ARG A 3 17.67 35.92 -1.58
C ARG A 3 17.05 34.51 -1.56
N TYR A 4 15.71 34.38 -1.59
CA TYR A 4 15.06 33.07 -1.54
C TYR A 4 14.99 32.37 -2.90
N LEU A 5 14.96 33.12 -4.01
CA LEU A 5 14.93 32.57 -5.36
C LEU A 5 16.13 31.66 -5.72
N PRO A 6 17.41 32.04 -5.46
CA PRO A 6 18.54 31.15 -5.76
C PRO A 6 18.52 29.88 -4.89
N VAL A 7 18.14 30.00 -3.61
CA VAL A 7 18.05 28.85 -2.68
C VAL A 7 16.93 27.90 -3.10
N ALA A 8 15.74 28.42 -3.42
CA ALA A 8 14.64 27.63 -3.96
C ALA A 8 15.01 26.96 -5.30
N ARG A 9 15.71 27.67 -6.19
CA ARG A 9 16.24 27.11 -7.44
C ARG A 9 17.27 26.00 -7.19
N GLN A 10 18.17 26.16 -6.22
CA GLN A 10 19.13 25.11 -5.84
C GLN A 10 18.40 23.87 -5.28
N HIS A 11 17.42 24.04 -4.38
CA HIS A 11 16.61 22.94 -3.90
C HIS A 11 15.78 22.27 -5.02
N PHE A 12 15.23 23.04 -5.97
CA PHE A 12 14.46 22.51 -7.12
C PHE A 12 15.35 21.86 -8.19
N LEU A 13 16.62 22.24 -8.31
CA LEU A 13 17.60 21.56 -9.16
C LEU A 13 18.18 20.31 -8.49
N ALA A 14 18.43 20.31 -7.18
CA ALA A 14 18.85 19.12 -6.43
C ALA A 14 17.72 18.07 -6.36
N ALA A 15 16.53 18.49 -5.93
CA ALA A 15 15.36 18.51 -6.81
C ALA A 15 15.30 17.49 -7.95
N LEU A 16 15.38 18.04 -9.16
CA LEU A 16 15.37 17.34 -10.44
C LEU A 16 16.59 16.44 -10.67
N ALA A 17 17.75 16.74 -10.09
CA ALA A 17 18.96 15.96 -10.27
C ALA A 17 18.82 14.53 -9.69
N SER A 18 18.17 14.39 -8.53
CA SER A 18 18.00 13.11 -7.84
C SER A 18 16.83 12.25 -8.32
N THR A 19 16.02 12.68 -9.29
CA THR A 19 14.93 11.86 -9.83
C THR A 19 15.40 10.93 -10.95
N SER A 20 14.61 9.91 -11.28
CA SER A 20 14.99 8.94 -12.32
C SER A 20 14.96 9.49 -13.75
N VAL A 21 15.54 8.71 -14.65
CA VAL A 21 15.46 8.92 -16.10
C VAL A 21 13.99 8.93 -16.58
N VAL A 22 13.10 8.16 -15.95
CA VAL A 22 11.66 8.11 -16.29
C VAL A 22 10.96 9.42 -15.94
N VAL A 23 11.19 9.94 -14.73
CA VAL A 23 10.65 11.24 -14.29
C VAL A 23 11.18 12.36 -15.18
N LYS A 24 12.47 12.33 -15.50
CA LYS A 24 13.14 13.30 -16.38
C LYS A 24 12.60 13.25 -17.81
N SER A 25 12.37 12.07 -18.38
CA SER A 25 11.84 11.94 -19.75
C SER A 25 10.38 12.41 -19.85
N ILE A 26 9.51 12.06 -18.89
CA ILE A 26 8.13 12.56 -18.87
C ILE A 26 8.11 14.10 -18.75
N CYS A 27 8.93 14.68 -17.85
CA CYS A 27 9.07 16.14 -17.75
C CYS A 27 9.55 16.79 -19.06
N ALA A 28 10.56 16.19 -19.71
CA ALA A 28 11.07 16.68 -20.99
C ALA A 28 10.04 16.60 -22.12
N ILE A 29 9.22 15.54 -22.16
CA ILE A 29 8.15 15.37 -23.15
C ILE A 29 7.06 16.43 -22.96
N VAL A 30 6.62 16.71 -21.72
CA VAL A 30 5.64 17.79 -21.44
C VAL A 30 6.16 19.14 -21.89
N ILE A 31 7.43 19.46 -21.59
CA ILE A 31 8.05 20.72 -22.03
C ILE A 31 8.14 20.79 -23.56
N LEU A 32 8.53 19.70 -24.23
CA LEU A 32 8.62 19.62 -25.68
C LEU A 32 7.25 19.80 -26.35
N LEU A 33 6.21 19.13 -25.85
CA LEU A 33 4.85 19.23 -26.39
C LEU A 33 4.22 20.60 -26.13
N TYR A 34 4.55 21.25 -25.01
CA TYR A 34 4.18 22.63 -24.75
C TYR A 34 4.89 23.61 -25.71
N LEU A 35 6.19 23.44 -25.96
CA LEU A 35 6.94 24.24 -26.94
C LEU A 35 6.40 24.02 -28.37
N LEU A 36 6.02 22.78 -28.71
CA LEU A 36 5.38 22.46 -30.00
C LEU A 36 3.97 23.07 -30.12
N SER A 37 3.28 23.30 -29.00
CA SER A 37 1.96 23.95 -28.98
C SER A 37 1.95 25.40 -29.49
N PHE A 38 3.11 26.05 -29.60
CA PHE A 38 3.23 27.37 -30.24
C PHE A 38 3.31 27.30 -31.78
N ALA A 39 3.59 26.13 -32.35
CA ALA A 39 3.72 25.93 -33.80
C ALA A 39 2.55 25.12 -34.40
N VAL A 40 1.94 24.22 -33.62
CA VAL A 40 0.86 23.31 -34.05
C VAL A 40 -0.16 23.17 -32.90
N ASP A 41 -1.46 23.03 -33.20
CA ASP A 41 -2.45 22.64 -32.19
C ASP A 41 -2.25 21.18 -31.77
N THR A 42 -1.37 20.98 -30.79
CA THR A 42 -1.06 19.67 -30.21
C THR A 42 -2.27 19.06 -29.50
N VAL A 43 -3.16 19.87 -28.95
CA VAL A 43 -4.39 19.38 -28.28
C VAL A 43 -5.38 18.80 -29.28
N PHE A 44 -5.43 19.28 -30.53
CA PHE A 44 -6.23 18.67 -31.58
C PHE A 44 -5.79 17.23 -31.89
N GLY A 45 -4.49 16.98 -32.09
CA GLY A 45 -3.98 15.68 -32.53
C GLY A 45 -3.68 14.66 -31.43
N LEU A 46 -3.47 15.11 -30.19
CA LEU A 46 -3.03 14.28 -29.06
C LEU A 46 -4.01 14.25 -27.88
N GLY A 47 -4.95 15.20 -27.79
CA GLY A 47 -6.01 15.22 -26.79
C GLY A 47 -7.13 14.23 -27.12
N VAL A 48 -7.76 13.65 -26.09
CA VAL A 48 -8.90 12.73 -26.28
C VAL A 48 -10.11 13.56 -26.68
N THR A 49 -10.47 13.50 -27.96
CA THR A 49 -11.76 13.97 -28.48
C THR A 49 -12.70 12.77 -28.53
N PRO A 50 -13.79 12.72 -27.71
CA PRO A 50 -14.59 11.51 -27.53
C PRO A 50 -15.10 10.90 -28.85
N GLY A 51 -15.49 11.71 -29.83
CA GLY A 51 -15.99 11.27 -31.14
C GLY A 51 -14.94 10.65 -32.08
N TYR A 52 -13.64 10.92 -31.90
CA TYR A 52 -12.58 10.36 -32.74
C TYR A 52 -11.96 9.08 -32.17
N LEU A 53 -12.32 8.70 -30.94
CA LEU A 53 -11.97 7.40 -30.36
C LEU A 53 -12.76 6.24 -31.01
N PHE A 54 -13.96 6.54 -31.49
CA PHE A 54 -14.87 5.60 -32.16
C PHE A 54 -14.60 5.50 -33.68
N PRO A 55 -15.22 4.54 -34.40
CA PRO A 55 -15.12 4.49 -35.86
C PRO A 55 -15.65 5.79 -36.50
N PRO A 56 -15.06 6.27 -37.61
CA PRO A 56 -14.04 5.60 -38.42
C PRO A 56 -12.58 5.88 -37.99
N ASN A 57 -12.34 6.87 -37.12
CA ASN A 57 -11.00 7.44 -36.94
C ASN A 57 -10.08 6.64 -35.98
N PHE A 58 -10.63 6.01 -34.94
CA PHE A 58 -9.88 5.18 -33.98
C PHE A 58 -8.58 5.81 -33.44
N TRP A 59 -8.64 7.05 -32.92
CA TRP A 59 -7.49 7.78 -32.37
C TRP A 59 -7.03 7.26 -30.98
N ILE A 60 -6.75 5.96 -30.88
CA ILE A 60 -6.48 5.23 -29.64
C ILE A 60 -5.23 5.78 -28.91
N TRP A 61 -4.24 6.32 -29.61
CA TRP A 61 -3.05 6.93 -29.01
C TRP A 61 -3.37 8.09 -28.08
N THR A 62 -4.47 8.81 -28.32
CA THR A 62 -4.89 9.95 -27.49
C THR A 62 -5.12 9.54 -26.04
N LEU A 63 -5.56 8.31 -25.79
CA LEU A 63 -5.73 7.75 -24.43
C LEU A 63 -4.43 7.75 -23.61
N ALA A 64 -3.27 7.66 -24.26
CA ALA A 64 -1.98 7.81 -23.60
C ALA A 64 -1.47 9.26 -23.65
N THR A 65 -1.55 9.92 -24.82
CA THR A 65 -0.86 11.19 -25.08
C THR A 65 -1.53 12.43 -24.47
N HIS A 66 -2.84 12.43 -24.24
CA HIS A 66 -3.56 13.63 -23.78
C HIS A 66 -3.02 14.21 -22.46
N SER A 67 -2.58 13.34 -21.56
CA SER A 67 -2.02 13.70 -20.26
C SER A 67 -0.72 14.50 -20.34
N LEU A 68 0.00 14.40 -21.47
CA LEU A 68 1.30 15.04 -21.69
C LEU A 68 1.20 16.41 -22.37
N VAL A 69 -0.01 16.85 -22.73
CA VAL A 69 -0.25 18.08 -23.49
C VAL A 69 -1.00 19.11 -22.64
N GLU A 70 -0.36 20.25 -22.44
CA GLU A 70 -0.89 21.38 -21.67
C GLU A 70 -1.02 22.62 -22.57
N LYS A 71 -2.03 23.47 -22.31
CA LYS A 71 -2.20 24.73 -23.06
C LYS A 71 -1.55 25.94 -22.40
N HIS A 72 -1.43 25.95 -21.07
CA HIS A 72 -0.99 27.12 -20.33
C HIS A 72 0.24 26.85 -19.48
N ILE A 73 1.08 27.86 -19.31
CA ILE A 73 2.36 27.76 -18.58
C ILE A 73 2.16 27.42 -17.08
N TRP A 74 1.01 27.79 -16.50
CA TRP A 74 0.68 27.41 -15.13
C TRP A 74 0.30 25.92 -15.01
N ASP A 75 -0.40 25.37 -15.99
CA ASP A 75 -0.72 23.93 -16.04
C ASP A 75 0.56 23.11 -16.24
N VAL A 76 1.45 23.53 -17.13
CA VAL A 76 2.81 22.97 -17.26
C VAL A 76 3.56 23.00 -15.92
N GLY A 77 3.48 24.11 -15.18
CA GLY A 77 4.08 24.23 -13.85
C GLY A 77 3.51 23.23 -12.83
N VAL A 78 2.19 23.07 -12.79
CA VAL A 78 1.50 22.10 -11.92
C VAL A 78 1.84 20.66 -12.33
N SER A 79 1.86 20.36 -13.61
CA SER A 79 2.15 19.02 -14.14
C SER A 79 3.62 18.63 -13.92
N LEU A 80 4.58 19.53 -14.15
CA LEU A 80 5.98 19.32 -13.79
C LEU A 80 6.17 19.12 -12.27
N ALA A 81 5.51 19.93 -11.44
CA ALA A 81 5.53 19.74 -9.99
C ALA A 81 4.94 18.36 -9.61
N THR A 82 3.85 17.94 -10.24
CA THR A 82 3.20 16.64 -10.02
C THR A 82 4.12 15.46 -10.32
N ILE A 83 4.78 15.45 -11.50
CA ILE A 83 5.71 14.38 -11.87
C ILE A 83 6.93 14.36 -10.91
N VAL A 84 7.47 15.52 -10.53
CA VAL A 84 8.63 15.61 -9.61
C VAL A 84 8.26 15.15 -8.19
N VAL A 85 7.07 15.49 -7.70
CA VAL A 85 6.54 15.04 -6.41
C VAL A 85 6.34 13.52 -6.43
N ALA A 86 5.72 12.96 -7.46
CA ALA A 86 5.58 11.51 -7.64
C ALA A 86 6.95 10.81 -7.72
N GLY A 87 7.87 11.36 -8.50
CA GLY A 87 9.23 10.88 -8.68
C GLY A 87 10.10 10.89 -7.42
N ARG A 88 9.83 11.79 -6.46
CA ARG A 88 10.57 11.87 -5.20
C ARG A 88 9.93 11.11 -4.05
N LEU A 89 8.62 10.89 -4.06
CA LEU A 89 7.89 10.37 -2.91
C LEU A 89 7.23 9.00 -3.14
N LEU A 90 6.91 8.65 -4.39
CA LEU A 90 6.32 7.36 -4.76
C LEU A 90 7.37 6.44 -5.39
N GLU A 91 8.27 6.98 -6.22
CA GLU A 91 9.29 6.18 -6.89
C GLU A 91 10.23 5.42 -5.94
N PRO A 92 10.75 5.99 -4.83
CA PRO A 92 11.60 5.25 -3.89
C PRO A 92 10.85 4.13 -3.14
N LEU A 93 9.51 4.16 -3.11
CA LEU A 93 8.67 3.18 -2.42
C LEU A 93 8.20 2.05 -3.35
N TRP A 94 8.03 2.34 -4.65
CA TRP A 94 7.45 1.39 -5.62
C TRP A 94 8.43 0.96 -6.71
N GLY A 95 9.48 1.73 -6.96
CA GLY A 95 10.38 1.62 -8.10
C GLY A 95 9.84 2.31 -9.37
N ALA A 96 10.76 2.74 -10.25
CA ALA A 96 10.46 3.47 -11.48
C ALA A 96 9.45 2.75 -12.41
N LEU A 97 9.50 1.41 -12.45
CA LEU A 97 8.65 0.58 -13.31
C LEU A 97 7.19 0.59 -12.85
N GLU A 98 6.92 0.38 -11.56
CA GLU A 98 5.55 0.41 -11.02
C GLU A 98 4.99 1.85 -11.04
N LEU A 99 5.84 2.89 -10.88
CA LEU A 99 5.43 4.29 -11.10
C LEU A 99 5.03 4.56 -12.56
N LEU A 100 5.75 4.00 -13.55
CA LEU A 100 5.40 4.10 -14.97
C LEU A 100 4.10 3.33 -15.30
N ILE A 101 3.90 2.14 -14.71
CA ILE A 101 2.64 1.40 -14.83
C ILE A 101 1.49 2.22 -14.24
N PHE A 102 1.66 2.79 -13.05
CA PHE A 102 0.66 3.65 -12.41
C PHE A 102 0.31 4.86 -13.29
N PHE A 103 1.32 5.55 -13.83
CA PHE A 103 1.13 6.66 -14.78
C PHE A 103 0.31 6.24 -16.00
N ALA A 104 0.70 5.15 -16.67
CA ALA A 104 0.00 4.66 -17.86
C ALA A 104 -1.44 4.21 -17.55
N VAL A 105 -1.64 3.45 -16.47
CA VAL A 105 -2.97 2.93 -16.09
C VAL A 105 -3.91 4.07 -15.68
N VAL A 106 -3.45 5.05 -14.89
CA VAL A 106 -4.29 6.20 -14.51
C VAL A 106 -4.66 7.01 -15.74
N ASN A 107 -3.70 7.41 -16.57
CA ASN A 107 -4.00 8.27 -17.73
C ASN A 107 -4.90 7.57 -18.76
N ILE A 108 -4.62 6.30 -19.12
CA ILE A 108 -5.49 5.53 -20.03
C ILE A 108 -6.90 5.37 -19.45
N SER A 109 -7.02 5.16 -18.12
CA SER A 109 -8.32 5.09 -17.45
C SER A 109 -9.07 6.43 -17.49
N VAL A 110 -8.38 7.56 -17.28
CA VAL A 110 -8.98 8.90 -17.36
C VAL A 110 -9.48 9.20 -18.78
N GLY A 111 -8.67 8.93 -19.80
CA GLY A 111 -9.08 9.11 -21.20
C GLY A 111 -10.28 8.26 -21.56
N LEU A 112 -10.30 6.99 -21.16
CA LEU A 112 -11.36 6.04 -21.48
C LEU A 112 -12.67 6.34 -20.71
N LEU A 113 -12.58 6.57 -19.40
CA LEU A 113 -13.74 6.92 -18.56
C LEU A 113 -14.31 8.29 -18.95
N GLY A 114 -13.46 9.26 -19.27
CA GLY A 114 -13.86 10.57 -19.78
C GLY A 114 -14.58 10.48 -21.11
N ALA A 115 -14.00 9.80 -22.11
CA ALA A 115 -14.65 9.59 -23.41
C ALA A 115 -16.00 8.86 -23.27
N PHE A 116 -16.08 7.84 -22.41
CA PHE A 116 -17.33 7.13 -22.13
C PHE A 116 -18.37 8.01 -21.41
N ALA A 117 -17.96 8.83 -20.44
CA ALA A 117 -18.86 9.76 -19.76
C ALA A 117 -19.41 10.85 -20.69
N TYR A 118 -18.60 11.36 -21.63
CA TYR A 118 -19.08 12.28 -22.66
C TYR A 118 -19.96 11.60 -23.71
N LEU A 119 -19.70 10.34 -24.05
CA LEU A 119 -20.63 9.54 -24.87
C LEU A 119 -21.99 9.38 -24.18
N LEU A 120 -22.03 9.04 -22.88
CA LEU A 120 -23.28 8.95 -22.12
C LEU A 120 -23.99 10.32 -22.00
N THR A 121 -23.23 11.41 -21.82
CA THR A 121 -23.76 12.78 -21.81
C THR A 121 -24.38 13.14 -23.17
N TYR A 122 -23.73 12.77 -24.27
CA TYR A 122 -24.27 12.89 -25.62
C TYR A 122 -25.53 12.04 -25.82
N MET A 123 -25.56 10.78 -25.36
CA MET A 123 -26.75 9.92 -25.46
C MET A 123 -27.94 10.44 -24.63
N ALA A 124 -27.70 11.15 -23.54
CA ALA A 124 -28.74 11.76 -22.72
C ALA A 124 -29.24 13.12 -23.27
N THR A 125 -28.39 13.86 -23.98
CA THR A 125 -28.62 15.27 -24.34
C THR A 125 -28.68 15.53 -25.86
N PHE A 126 -28.43 14.50 -26.68
CA PHE A 126 -28.34 14.49 -28.15
C PHE A 126 -27.52 15.62 -28.80
N SER A 127 -26.61 16.25 -28.04
CA SER A 127 -25.89 17.45 -28.45
C SER A 127 -24.43 17.15 -28.82
N LEU A 128 -24.17 17.20 -30.14
CA LEU A 128 -22.87 16.92 -30.77
C LEU A 128 -21.64 17.65 -30.17
N PRO A 129 -21.73 18.87 -29.59
CA PRO A 129 -20.57 19.52 -28.97
C PRO A 129 -19.89 18.70 -27.85
N TYR A 130 -20.62 17.87 -27.11
CA TYR A 130 -20.01 16.97 -26.11
C TYR A 130 -19.14 15.86 -26.73
N LEU A 131 -19.33 15.57 -28.03
CA LEU A 131 -18.62 14.51 -28.73
C LEU A 131 -17.42 15.04 -29.53
N PHE A 132 -17.52 16.26 -30.11
CA PHE A 132 -16.52 16.81 -31.02
C PHE A 132 -15.88 18.16 -30.60
N SER A 133 -16.53 18.95 -29.74
CA SER A 133 -15.98 20.23 -29.27
C SER A 133 -15.24 20.09 -27.94
N VAL A 134 -15.75 19.21 -27.06
CA VAL A 134 -15.06 18.75 -25.85
C VAL A 134 -13.78 17.99 -26.21
N ARG A 135 -12.68 18.38 -25.58
CA ARG A 135 -11.38 17.71 -25.66
C ARG A 135 -10.83 17.54 -24.26
N ILE A 136 -10.42 16.32 -23.90
CA ILE A 136 -9.72 16.03 -22.65
C ILE A 136 -8.21 16.10 -22.91
N TYR A 137 -7.50 16.88 -22.10
CA TYR A 137 -6.06 17.08 -22.15
C TYR A 137 -5.54 17.50 -20.76
N GLY A 138 -4.23 17.51 -20.60
CA GLY A 138 -3.53 17.92 -19.39
C GLY A 138 -3.42 16.83 -18.31
N MET A 139 -2.41 16.95 -17.46
CA MET A 139 -2.03 15.92 -16.49
C MET A 139 -2.90 15.91 -15.21
N LEU A 140 -3.99 16.67 -15.17
CA LEU A 140 -4.77 16.90 -13.95
C LEU A 140 -5.41 15.61 -13.40
N GLY A 141 -5.72 14.63 -14.25
CA GLY A 141 -6.13 13.30 -13.84
C GLY A 141 -5.03 12.55 -13.05
N PHE A 142 -3.78 12.64 -13.52
CA PHE A 142 -2.63 12.09 -12.79
C PHE A 142 -2.38 12.83 -11.48
N LEU A 143 -2.57 14.16 -11.40
CA LEU A 143 -2.50 14.89 -10.12
C LEU A 143 -3.50 14.33 -9.11
N GLY A 144 -4.75 14.09 -9.51
CA GLY A 144 -5.74 13.41 -8.67
C GLY A 144 -5.23 12.05 -8.19
N GLY A 145 -4.62 11.28 -9.08
CA GLY A 145 -4.01 10.00 -8.73
C GLY A 145 -2.82 10.09 -7.78
N VAL A 146 -1.92 11.07 -7.96
CA VAL A 146 -0.75 11.30 -7.09
C VAL A 146 -1.20 11.75 -5.70
N LEU A 147 -2.24 12.58 -5.58
CA LEU A 147 -2.80 12.95 -4.26
C LEU A 147 -3.41 11.74 -3.53
N VAL A 148 -4.08 10.84 -4.25
CA VAL A 148 -4.58 9.56 -3.69
C VAL A 148 -3.41 8.67 -3.22
N ALA A 149 -2.33 8.59 -4.00
CA ALA A 149 -1.13 7.85 -3.65
C ALA A 149 -0.39 8.44 -2.44
N LEU A 150 -0.27 9.77 -2.35
CA LEU A 150 0.35 10.44 -1.21
C LEU A 150 -0.46 10.26 0.09
N LYS A 151 -1.79 10.17 0.02
CA LYS A 151 -2.61 9.75 1.16
C LYS A 151 -2.30 8.32 1.62
N GLN A 152 -2.04 7.40 0.69
CA GLN A 152 -1.66 6.02 1.00
C GLN A 152 -0.30 5.96 1.72
N THR A 153 0.68 6.76 1.28
CA THR A 153 2.06 6.71 1.79
C THR A 153 2.33 7.61 3.00
N MET A 154 1.61 8.72 3.16
CA MET A 154 1.80 9.67 4.27
C MET A 154 0.78 9.54 5.41
N GLY A 155 -0.28 8.74 5.24
CA GLY A 155 -1.33 8.55 6.25
C GLY A 155 -2.04 9.86 6.63
N ASP A 156 -2.21 10.10 7.94
CA ASP A 156 -2.93 11.28 8.47
C ASP A 156 -2.00 12.50 8.72
N SER A 157 -0.84 12.55 8.05
CA SER A 157 0.12 13.67 8.12
C SER A 157 -0.53 15.02 7.79
N THR A 158 -0.16 16.08 8.52
CA THR A 158 -0.68 17.44 8.29
C THR A 158 0.10 18.16 7.19
N VAL A 159 -0.60 18.60 6.15
CA VAL A 159 -0.01 19.24 4.95
C VAL A 159 0.04 20.75 5.11
N LEU A 160 -1.05 21.35 5.63
CA LEU A 160 -1.02 22.68 6.23
C LEU A 160 -1.24 22.54 7.74
N LYS A 161 -0.48 23.31 8.52
CA LYS A 161 -0.71 23.48 9.96
C LYS A 161 -1.76 24.55 10.26
N ILE A 162 -1.94 25.52 9.36
CA ILE A 162 -2.90 26.63 9.47
C ILE A 162 -3.48 26.90 8.07
N PRO A 163 -4.77 26.62 7.79
CA PRO A 163 -5.65 25.76 8.57
C PRO A 163 -5.13 24.31 8.64
N GLN A 164 -5.61 23.51 9.60
CA GLN A 164 -5.15 22.12 9.80
C GLN A 164 -5.71 21.17 8.72
N VAL A 165 -5.06 21.10 7.56
CA VAL A 165 -5.44 20.20 6.46
C VAL A 165 -4.63 18.90 6.56
N ARG A 166 -5.28 17.81 6.98
CA ARG A 166 -4.72 16.45 6.97
C ARG A 166 -4.67 15.90 5.54
N MET A 167 -3.61 15.19 5.16
CA MET A 167 -3.43 14.67 3.78
C MET A 167 -4.63 13.85 3.31
N LYS A 168 -5.30 13.14 4.23
CA LYS A 168 -6.46 12.31 3.89
C LYS A 168 -7.63 13.04 3.21
N VAL A 169 -7.85 14.33 3.50
CA VAL A 169 -8.93 15.11 2.88
C VAL A 169 -8.49 15.87 1.62
N VAL A 170 -7.18 16.03 1.37
CA VAL A 170 -6.67 16.84 0.24
C VAL A 170 -7.24 16.41 -1.12
N PRO A 171 -7.32 15.11 -1.49
CA PRO A 171 -7.86 14.71 -2.79
C PRO A 171 -9.31 15.16 -3.01
N MET A 172 -10.15 15.13 -1.96
CA MET A 172 -11.58 15.44 -2.05
C MET A 172 -11.88 16.92 -1.75
N LEU A 173 -11.03 17.60 -0.99
CA LEU A 173 -11.05 19.05 -0.87
C LEU A 173 -10.80 19.69 -2.25
N LEU A 174 -9.81 19.20 -3.01
CA LEU A 174 -9.56 19.69 -4.36
C LEU A 174 -10.70 19.31 -5.33
N LEU A 175 -11.30 18.12 -5.20
CA LEU A 175 -12.50 17.77 -5.97
C LEU A 175 -13.67 18.73 -5.68
N LEU A 176 -13.88 19.09 -4.40
CA LEU A 176 -14.92 20.02 -3.97
C LEU A 176 -14.66 21.45 -4.46
N ILE A 177 -13.40 21.91 -4.45
CA ILE A 177 -13.00 23.20 -5.01
C ILE A 177 -13.30 23.21 -6.52
N LEU A 178 -12.86 22.19 -7.26
CA LEU A 178 -13.11 22.08 -8.70
C LEU A 178 -14.60 21.96 -9.04
N SER A 179 -15.42 21.31 -8.20
CA SER A 179 -16.86 21.23 -8.43
C SER A 179 -17.57 22.54 -8.13
N VAL A 180 -17.19 23.28 -7.09
CA VAL A 180 -17.69 24.64 -6.81
C VAL A 180 -17.32 25.61 -7.94
N LEU A 181 -16.06 25.59 -8.41
CA LEU A 181 -15.64 26.43 -9.54
C LEU A 181 -16.31 26.03 -10.87
N ARG A 182 -16.75 24.77 -11.01
CA ARG A 182 -17.57 24.33 -12.14
C ARG A 182 -19.03 24.81 -12.02
N LEU A 183 -19.59 24.83 -10.81
CA LEU A 183 -20.94 25.36 -10.54
C LEU A 183 -21.02 26.87 -10.79
N THR A 184 -19.97 27.63 -10.47
CA THR A 184 -19.84 29.05 -10.83
C THR A 184 -19.38 29.28 -12.28
N THR A 185 -19.41 28.24 -13.12
CA THR A 185 -19.03 28.21 -14.56
C THR A 185 -17.63 28.73 -14.94
N LEU A 186 -16.75 28.98 -13.95
CA LEU A 186 -15.38 29.46 -14.14
C LEU A 186 -14.44 28.41 -14.77
N ILE A 187 -14.82 27.13 -14.70
CA ILE A 187 -14.01 25.99 -15.15
C ILE A 187 -14.79 25.10 -16.12
N GLU A 188 -14.13 24.55 -17.14
CA GLU A 188 -14.70 23.57 -18.07
C GLU A 188 -15.09 22.26 -17.37
N SER A 189 -16.15 21.56 -17.85
CA SER A 189 -16.48 20.21 -17.34
C SER A 189 -15.30 19.23 -17.44
N ASN A 190 -14.44 19.43 -18.44
CA ASN A 190 -13.31 18.56 -18.80
C ASN A 190 -12.30 18.42 -17.65
N ILE A 191 -12.05 19.52 -16.96
CA ILE A 191 -11.14 19.63 -15.80
C ILE A 191 -11.67 18.83 -14.61
N LEU A 192 -12.95 19.02 -14.26
CA LEU A 192 -13.61 18.30 -13.17
C LEU A 192 -13.71 16.80 -13.46
N ALA A 193 -14.09 16.43 -14.68
CA ALA A 193 -14.18 15.04 -15.12
C ALA A 193 -12.81 14.33 -15.06
N SER A 194 -11.76 14.95 -15.60
CA SER A 194 -10.42 14.37 -15.65
C SER A 194 -9.85 14.13 -14.24
N TYR A 195 -9.94 15.13 -13.36
CA TYR A 195 -9.50 15.00 -11.98
C TYR A 195 -10.32 13.95 -11.20
N GLY A 196 -11.65 13.96 -11.34
CA GLY A 196 -12.55 13.01 -10.69
C GLY A 196 -12.30 11.56 -11.12
N PHE A 197 -12.18 11.30 -12.42
CA PHE A 197 -11.82 9.97 -12.91
C PHE A 197 -10.41 9.55 -12.52
N GLY A 198 -9.45 10.48 -12.44
CA GLY A 198 -8.09 10.20 -11.98
C GLY A 198 -8.01 9.77 -10.52
N VAL A 199 -8.76 10.45 -9.64
CA VAL A 199 -8.94 10.04 -8.23
C VAL A 199 -9.56 8.64 -8.14
N LEU A 200 -10.61 8.37 -8.90
CA LEU A 200 -11.31 7.07 -8.90
C LEU A 200 -10.44 5.93 -9.45
N SER A 201 -9.81 6.10 -10.61
CA SER A 201 -8.97 5.07 -11.23
C SER A 201 -7.72 4.79 -10.40
N SER A 202 -7.12 5.82 -9.80
CA SER A 202 -6.00 5.65 -8.87
C SER A 202 -6.41 4.89 -7.61
N TRP A 203 -7.55 5.25 -6.99
CA TRP A 203 -8.04 4.50 -5.84
C TRP A 203 -8.29 3.03 -6.17
N ILE A 204 -8.93 2.73 -7.32
CA ILE A 204 -9.13 1.34 -7.79
C ILE A 204 -7.80 0.63 -8.00
N TYR A 205 -6.82 1.27 -8.67
CA TYR A 205 -5.51 0.67 -8.91
C TYR A 205 -4.76 0.35 -7.60
N LEU A 206 -4.67 1.32 -6.68
CA LEU A 206 -3.94 1.18 -5.42
C LEU A 206 -4.65 0.23 -4.44
N ARG A 207 -5.99 0.17 -4.47
CA ARG A 207 -6.80 -0.75 -3.66
C ARG A 207 -6.69 -2.21 -4.13
N PHE A 208 -6.63 -2.47 -5.44
CA PHE A 208 -6.84 -3.83 -5.98
C PHE A 208 -5.71 -4.38 -6.86
N TYR A 209 -4.89 -3.54 -7.49
CA TYR A 209 -3.97 -3.95 -8.56
C TYR A 209 -2.49 -3.71 -8.28
N GLN A 210 -2.15 -2.65 -7.55
CA GLN A 210 -0.77 -2.26 -7.22
C GLN A 210 0.02 -3.46 -6.68
N ARG A 211 1.20 -3.70 -7.27
CA ARG A 211 2.08 -4.79 -6.82
C ARG A 211 2.80 -4.37 -5.53
N HIS A 212 2.96 -5.31 -4.61
CA HIS A 212 3.82 -5.15 -3.43
C HIS A 212 4.58 -6.46 -3.17
N SER A 213 5.70 -6.38 -2.47
CA SER A 213 6.45 -7.56 -2.00
C SER A 213 5.60 -8.49 -1.11
N ARG A 214 4.63 -7.93 -0.39
CA ARG A 214 3.71 -8.63 0.51
C ARG A 214 2.36 -9.03 -0.12
N GLY A 215 2.06 -8.66 -1.38
CA GLY A 215 0.76 -8.98 -1.99
C GLY A 215 0.36 -8.11 -3.19
N ARG A 216 -0.95 -7.91 -3.38
CA ARG A 216 -1.54 -7.00 -4.37
C ARG A 216 -2.61 -6.13 -3.73
N GLY A 217 -2.51 -4.82 -3.96
CA GLY A 217 -3.38 -3.79 -3.41
C GLY A 217 -3.21 -3.56 -1.91
N ASP A 218 -3.54 -2.35 -1.46
CA ASP A 218 -3.74 -2.05 -0.04
C ASP A 218 -5.21 -2.34 0.33
N MET A 219 -5.42 -3.33 1.20
CA MET A 219 -6.75 -3.75 1.69
C MET A 219 -7.10 -3.20 3.08
N SER A 220 -6.25 -2.34 3.68
CA SER A 220 -6.49 -1.75 5.01
C SER A 220 -7.75 -0.89 5.06
N ASP A 221 -8.48 -0.86 6.17
CA ASP A 221 -9.66 0.01 6.28
C ASP A 221 -9.29 1.50 6.30
N HIS A 222 -8.04 1.83 6.64
CA HIS A 222 -7.47 3.18 6.49
C HIS A 222 -7.48 3.70 5.04
N PHE A 223 -7.38 2.82 4.03
CA PHE A 223 -7.45 3.17 2.61
C PHE A 223 -8.83 2.92 1.95
N ALA A 224 -9.88 2.70 2.76
CA ALA A 224 -11.26 2.69 2.25
C ALA A 224 -11.66 4.06 1.65
N PHE A 225 -12.49 4.08 0.61
CA PHE A 225 -12.90 5.31 -0.08
C PHE A 225 -13.61 6.32 0.85
N ALA A 226 -14.25 5.85 1.93
CA ALA A 226 -14.83 6.71 2.96
C ALA A 226 -13.79 7.60 3.66
N THR A 227 -12.57 7.12 3.95
CA THR A 227 -11.57 7.88 4.73
C THR A 227 -10.96 9.06 3.99
N PHE A 228 -11.35 9.27 2.73
CA PHE A 228 -11.03 10.46 1.93
C PHE A 228 -11.95 11.66 2.27
N PHE A 229 -13.04 11.43 3.01
CA PHE A 229 -14.01 12.44 3.40
C PHE A 229 -13.91 12.78 4.90
N PRO A 230 -14.38 13.98 5.32
CA PRO A 230 -14.58 14.30 6.73
C PRO A 230 -15.47 13.28 7.44
N GLU A 231 -15.20 13.05 8.73
CA GLU A 231 -15.78 11.95 9.53
C GLU A 231 -17.32 11.91 9.50
N ILE A 232 -17.99 13.07 9.40
CA ILE A 232 -19.45 13.23 9.24
C ILE A 232 -20.01 12.56 7.96
N LEU A 233 -19.25 12.58 6.87
CA LEU A 233 -19.67 12.07 5.55
C LEU A 233 -19.30 10.59 5.33
N GLN A 234 -18.44 10.03 6.17
CA GLN A 234 -17.93 8.66 6.03
C GLN A 234 -18.99 7.55 6.03
N PRO A 235 -20.09 7.57 6.82
CA PRO A 235 -21.10 6.50 6.74
C PRO A 235 -21.85 6.49 5.40
N VAL A 236 -22.20 7.66 4.86
CA VAL A 236 -22.89 7.80 3.57
C VAL A 236 -21.97 7.35 2.43
N VAL A 237 -20.73 7.82 2.43
CA VAL A 237 -19.73 7.43 1.42
C VAL A 237 -19.34 5.96 1.56
N GLY A 238 -19.31 5.40 2.77
CA GLY A 238 -19.05 3.98 3.01
C GLY A 238 -20.09 3.07 2.35
N LEU A 239 -21.37 3.43 2.41
CA LEU A 239 -22.44 2.70 1.74
C LEU A 239 -22.30 2.78 0.20
N LEU A 240 -21.99 3.97 -0.34
CA LEU A 240 -21.70 4.13 -1.77
C LEU A 240 -20.46 3.35 -2.22
N ALA A 241 -19.38 3.37 -1.43
CA ALA A 241 -18.14 2.64 -1.70
C ALA A 241 -18.36 1.11 -1.70
N ASN A 242 -19.20 0.61 -0.78
CA ASN A 242 -19.59 -0.80 -0.74
C ASN A 242 -20.44 -1.20 -1.95
N LEU A 243 -21.32 -0.31 -2.43
CA LEU A 243 -22.09 -0.51 -3.66
C LEU A 243 -21.18 -0.52 -4.90
N VAL A 244 -20.24 0.43 -5.01
CA VAL A 244 -19.22 0.48 -6.06
C VAL A 244 -18.35 -0.78 -6.05
N HIS A 245 -17.85 -1.21 -4.88
CA HIS A 245 -17.10 -2.46 -4.74
C HIS A 245 -17.93 -3.68 -5.16
N THR A 246 -19.21 -3.74 -4.79
CA THR A 246 -20.13 -4.80 -5.21
C THR A 246 -20.31 -4.85 -6.73
N ILE A 247 -20.35 -3.69 -7.39
CA ILE A 247 -20.37 -3.59 -8.86
C ILE A 247 -19.05 -4.08 -9.46
N LEU A 248 -17.89 -3.60 -9.00
CA LEU A 248 -16.58 -4.05 -9.53
C LEU A 248 -16.34 -5.55 -9.33
N VAL A 249 -16.84 -6.14 -8.24
CA VAL A 249 -16.80 -7.60 -8.02
C VAL A 249 -17.78 -8.34 -8.96
N LYS A 250 -18.98 -7.81 -9.20
CA LYS A 250 -19.93 -8.39 -10.19
C LYS A 250 -19.38 -8.35 -11.62
N VAL A 251 -18.70 -7.28 -12.01
CA VAL A 251 -18.06 -7.12 -13.34
C VAL A 251 -16.74 -7.91 -13.45
N LYS A 252 -16.36 -8.69 -12.41
CA LYS A 252 -15.12 -9.49 -12.31
C LYS A 252 -13.81 -8.68 -12.40
N VAL A 253 -13.89 -7.35 -12.37
CA VAL A 253 -12.75 -6.42 -12.31
C VAL A 253 -11.97 -6.70 -11.02
N CYS A 254 -12.66 -6.65 -9.87
CA CYS A 254 -12.09 -7.07 -8.60
C CYS A 254 -12.29 -8.58 -8.38
N ARG A 255 -11.19 -9.32 -8.16
CA ARG A 255 -11.30 -10.68 -7.61
C ARG A 255 -11.83 -10.62 -6.18
N LYS A 256 -12.86 -11.41 -5.88
CA LYS A 256 -13.44 -11.54 -4.54
C LYS A 256 -12.33 -11.93 -3.55
N THR A 257 -12.07 -11.08 -2.56
CA THR A 257 -10.93 -11.24 -1.66
C THR A 257 -11.13 -12.41 -0.71
N VAL A 258 -10.33 -13.47 -0.89
CA VAL A 258 -10.18 -14.50 0.14
C VAL A 258 -9.38 -13.86 1.28
N LYS A 259 -10.08 -13.33 2.29
CA LYS A 259 -9.46 -12.97 3.57
C LYS A 259 -8.85 -14.25 4.15
N ARG A 260 -7.52 -14.36 4.08
CA ARG A 260 -6.77 -15.38 4.83
C ARG A 260 -6.79 -14.95 6.30
N TYR A 261 -7.85 -15.35 6.99
CA TYR A 261 -7.84 -15.38 8.45
C TYR A 261 -6.82 -16.44 8.86
N ASP A 262 -5.77 -16.02 9.57
CA ASP A 262 -4.82 -16.96 10.14
C ASP A 262 -5.46 -17.61 11.37
N VAL A 263 -5.74 -18.90 11.27
CA VAL A 263 -6.54 -19.65 12.26
C VAL A 263 -5.80 -19.90 13.58
N GLY A 264 -4.53 -19.45 13.69
CA GLY A 264 -3.80 -19.39 14.96
C GLY A 264 -4.12 -18.17 15.84
N ALA A 265 -4.80 -17.13 15.33
CA ALA A 265 -5.13 -15.93 16.09
C ALA A 265 -6.58 -15.97 16.63
N PRO A 266 -6.83 -15.53 17.88
CA PRO A 266 -8.17 -15.53 18.49
C PRO A 266 -9.06 -14.40 17.95
N SER A 267 -9.45 -14.49 16.68
CA SER A 267 -10.48 -13.63 16.09
C SER A 267 -11.88 -14.08 16.55
N SER A 268 -12.78 -13.12 16.80
CA SER A 268 -14.12 -13.33 17.37
C SER A 268 -15.15 -14.00 16.42
N ILE A 269 -14.67 -14.73 15.41
CA ILE A 269 -15.51 -15.40 14.40
C ILE A 269 -15.10 -16.87 14.37
N THR A 270 -15.89 -17.72 15.02
CA THR A 270 -15.78 -19.18 14.96
C THR A 270 -16.20 -19.69 13.58
N ILE A 271 -15.26 -19.68 12.63
CA ILE A 271 -15.46 -20.29 11.31
C ILE A 271 -15.44 -21.82 11.46
N SER A 272 -16.61 -22.42 11.61
CA SER A 272 -16.80 -23.87 11.52
C SER A 272 -16.57 -24.34 10.09
N LEU A 273 -15.44 -25.00 9.83
CA LEU A 273 -15.19 -25.64 8.54
C LEU A 273 -16.15 -26.84 8.38
N PRO A 274 -16.93 -26.92 7.28
CA PRO A 274 -17.75 -28.09 6.99
C PRO A 274 -16.89 -29.34 6.88
N GLY A 275 -17.18 -30.37 7.68
CA GLY A 275 -16.41 -31.62 7.73
C GLY A 275 -15.43 -31.74 8.89
N THR A 276 -15.16 -30.67 9.66
CA THR A 276 -14.56 -30.79 11.00
C THR A 276 -15.61 -30.48 12.05
N ASP A 277 -16.25 -31.54 12.55
CA ASP A 277 -17.17 -31.41 13.69
C ASP A 277 -16.40 -30.90 14.92
N PRO A 278 -16.86 -29.84 15.62
CA PRO A 278 -16.17 -29.33 16.81
C PRO A 278 -16.00 -30.40 17.89
N GLN A 279 -16.90 -31.39 17.99
CA GLN A 279 -16.76 -32.49 18.94
C GLN A 279 -15.54 -33.37 18.65
N ASP A 280 -15.25 -33.61 17.37
CA ASP A 280 -14.13 -34.46 16.96
C ASP A 280 -12.78 -33.71 17.04
N ALA A 281 -12.80 -32.38 16.85
CA ALA A 281 -11.66 -31.51 17.18
C ALA A 281 -11.34 -31.53 18.69
N GLU A 282 -12.36 -31.43 19.54
CA GLU A 282 -12.20 -31.45 21.00
C GLU A 282 -11.76 -32.83 21.50
N ARG A 283 -12.29 -33.91 20.92
CA ARG A 283 -11.84 -35.29 21.18
C ARG A 283 -10.36 -35.49 20.86
N ARG A 284 -9.87 -34.92 19.74
CA ARG A 284 -8.44 -34.94 19.37
C ARG A 284 -7.59 -34.11 20.33
N ARG A 285 -8.06 -32.94 20.78
CA ARG A 285 -7.40 -32.14 21.84
C ARG A 285 -7.28 -32.92 23.14
N GLN A 286 -8.35 -33.57 23.60
CA GLN A 286 -8.33 -34.37 24.82
C GLN A 286 -7.40 -35.58 24.72
N LEU A 287 -7.31 -36.24 23.57
CA LEU A 287 -6.32 -37.29 23.32
C LEU A 287 -4.89 -36.76 23.36
N ALA A 288 -4.62 -35.61 22.75
CA ALA A 288 -3.31 -34.97 22.78
C ALA A 288 -2.89 -34.55 24.21
N LEU A 289 -3.83 -33.98 24.98
CA LEU A 289 -3.60 -33.62 26.40
C LEU A 289 -3.36 -34.85 27.27
N LYS A 290 -4.09 -35.95 27.06
CA LYS A 290 -3.83 -37.21 27.77
C LYS A 290 -2.46 -37.80 27.43
N ALA A 291 -2.08 -37.83 26.15
CA ALA A 291 -0.76 -38.30 25.72
C ALA A 291 0.37 -37.38 26.20
N LEU A 292 0.12 -36.07 26.34
CA LEU A 292 1.07 -35.13 26.93
C LEU A 292 1.23 -35.39 28.44
N ASN A 293 0.12 -35.49 29.19
CA ASN A 293 0.14 -35.76 30.63
C ASN A 293 0.74 -37.15 30.94
N GLU A 294 0.55 -38.16 30.08
CA GLU A 294 1.20 -39.46 30.23
C GLU A 294 2.72 -39.35 30.05
N ARG A 295 3.20 -38.55 29.08
CA ARG A 295 4.63 -38.26 28.93
C ARG A 295 5.18 -37.46 30.11
N LEU A 296 4.44 -36.46 30.57
CA LEU A 296 4.82 -35.62 31.70
C LEU A 296 4.95 -36.48 32.97
N LYS A 297 3.94 -37.33 33.25
CA LYS A 297 4.01 -38.28 34.36
C LYS A 297 5.14 -39.29 34.19
N ARG A 298 5.39 -39.84 32.99
CA ARG A 298 6.55 -40.75 32.78
C ARG A 298 7.91 -40.07 33.04
N VAL A 299 8.01 -38.75 32.88
CA VAL A 299 9.21 -37.96 33.24
C VAL A 299 9.25 -37.67 34.74
N GLU A 300 8.11 -37.46 35.37
CA GLU A 300 7.94 -37.29 36.83
C GLU A 300 8.29 -38.61 37.58
N ASP A 301 7.73 -39.73 37.16
CA ASP A 301 8.06 -41.10 37.60
C ASP A 301 9.55 -41.46 37.33
N GLN A 302 10.21 -40.81 36.36
CA GLN A 302 11.66 -40.95 36.09
C GLN A 302 12.56 -39.96 36.85
N SER A 303 12.00 -38.95 37.52
CA SER A 303 12.76 -37.98 38.32
C SER A 303 12.67 -38.23 39.83
N ALA A 304 11.83 -39.18 40.25
CA ALA A 304 11.87 -39.80 41.57
C ALA A 304 13.12 -40.72 41.71
N TRP A 305 14.27 -40.13 41.99
CA TRP A 305 15.46 -40.88 42.40
C TRP A 305 15.21 -41.58 43.75
N PRO A 306 15.65 -42.84 43.94
CA PRO A 306 15.52 -43.51 45.23
C PRO A 306 16.38 -42.82 46.29
N SER A 307 15.76 -42.31 47.35
CA SER A 307 16.42 -42.07 48.62
C SER A 307 16.73 -43.43 49.26
N MET A 308 18.00 -43.68 49.58
CA MET A 308 18.31 -44.68 50.61
C MET A 308 17.83 -44.13 51.95
N GLU A 309 17.10 -44.96 52.70
CA GLU A 309 16.70 -44.69 54.07
C GLU A 309 17.70 -45.41 54.99
N ASP A 310 18.34 -44.67 55.89
CA ASP A 310 19.29 -45.20 56.88
C ASP A 310 18.53 -45.60 58.17
N GLU A 311 18.66 -46.85 58.65
CA GLU A 311 18.13 -47.31 59.96
C GLU A 311 19.09 -48.29 60.68
N ASP A 312 19.25 -48.13 62.01
CA ASP A 312 20.04 -48.92 63.00
C ASP A 312 19.29 -48.86 64.36
N GLU A 313 19.54 -49.62 65.44
CA GLU A 313 20.58 -50.60 65.86
C GLU A 313 19.90 -51.95 66.23
N GLU A 314 20.49 -53.06 66.75
CA GLU A 314 21.85 -53.57 67.04
C GLU A 314 21.67 -55.12 67.17
N ASN A 315 22.65 -55.97 66.83
CA ASN A 315 22.84 -57.22 67.63
C ASN A 315 24.21 -57.94 67.47
N THR A 316 25.20 -57.50 68.26
CA THR A 316 26.26 -58.29 68.91
C THR A 316 27.25 -59.16 68.10
N LYS A 317 28.55 -58.85 68.32
CA LYS A 317 29.71 -59.79 68.44
C LYS A 317 30.26 -60.42 67.13
N ALA A 318 31.58 -60.60 66.95
CA ALA A 318 32.72 -60.41 67.86
C ALA A 318 34.01 -59.95 67.12
N ASP A 319 35.02 -59.59 67.92
CA ASP A 319 36.47 -59.61 67.68
C ASP A 319 37.13 -58.75 66.58
N THR A 320 37.64 -57.59 67.05
CA THR A 320 39.04 -57.08 67.01
C THR A 320 40.04 -57.45 65.88
N PRO A 321 41.05 -56.59 65.59
CA PRO A 321 41.25 -56.06 64.24
C PRO A 321 42.64 -56.36 63.64
N LEU A 322 42.94 -55.83 62.44
CA LEU A 322 44.27 -55.34 62.10
C LEU A 322 44.32 -54.33 60.93
N LEU A 323 45.40 -53.55 60.96
CA LEU A 323 45.79 -52.32 60.26
C LEU A 323 45.88 -52.36 58.69
N PRO A 324 46.14 -51.21 58.02
CA PRO A 324 45.80 -50.99 56.60
C PRO A 324 47.03 -51.02 55.67
N GLU A 325 46.83 -50.56 54.43
CA GLU A 325 47.62 -49.54 53.69
C GLU A 325 47.81 -49.89 52.19
N LYS A 326 48.04 -48.84 51.37
CA LYS A 326 48.54 -48.84 49.98
C LYS A 326 47.70 -49.49 48.88
N SER A 327 47.61 -48.98 47.65
CA SER A 327 47.82 -47.66 46.99
C SER A 327 48.03 -47.95 45.49
N ARG A 328 47.72 -46.99 44.60
CA ARG A 328 48.21 -46.93 43.20
C ARG A 328 47.73 -48.04 42.25
N ASP A 329 47.74 -47.86 40.93
CA ASP A 329 47.69 -46.66 40.07
C ASP A 329 47.25 -47.10 38.66
N SER A 330 46.86 -46.14 37.82
CA SER A 330 46.86 -46.21 36.35
C SER A 330 45.88 -47.18 35.66
N ALA A 331 45.57 -47.03 34.36
CA ALA A 331 45.41 -45.83 33.53
C ALA A 331 44.75 -46.21 32.18
N SER A 332 43.79 -45.41 31.70
CA SER A 332 43.47 -45.18 30.27
C SER A 332 42.14 -44.42 30.14
N ALA A 333 41.75 -43.83 28.99
CA ALA A 333 42.47 -43.02 27.99
C ALA A 333 41.44 -42.54 26.95
N GLY A 334 41.57 -41.31 26.42
CA GLY A 334 40.69 -40.75 25.38
C GLY A 334 39.67 -39.75 25.93
N LYS A 335 39.77 -38.44 25.63
CA LYS A 335 39.51 -37.77 24.34
C LYS A 335 38.04 -37.82 23.89
N ALA A 336 37.31 -36.74 24.18
CA ALA A 336 36.57 -35.98 23.17
C ALA A 336 36.35 -34.54 23.67
N SER A 337 36.16 -33.60 22.73
CA SER A 337 35.90 -32.18 23.00
C SER A 337 34.47 -31.81 22.61
N SER A 338 33.80 -31.00 23.42
CA SER A 338 32.70 -30.14 22.97
C SER A 338 32.84 -28.75 23.57
N GLN A 339 32.68 -27.72 22.74
CA GLN A 339 32.40 -26.35 23.17
C GLN A 339 30.88 -26.18 23.35
N GLU A 340 30.47 -25.01 23.86
CA GLU A 340 29.13 -24.54 24.24
C GLU A 340 28.92 -24.58 25.78
N SER A 341 28.50 -23.50 26.45
CA SER A 341 27.97 -22.22 25.96
C SER A 341 28.36 -21.05 26.88
N SER A 342 28.52 -19.84 26.31
CA SER A 342 28.70 -18.60 27.06
C SER A 342 27.44 -17.74 26.92
N LEU A 343 26.80 -17.39 28.04
CA LEU A 343 25.62 -16.52 28.06
C LEU A 343 25.91 -15.15 27.44
N ILE A 344 24.89 -14.56 26.82
CA ILE A 344 24.89 -13.16 26.40
C ILE A 344 24.40 -12.32 27.57
N THR A 345 25.31 -11.57 28.19
CA THR A 345 24.96 -10.50 29.14
C THR A 345 24.48 -9.27 28.38
N PHE A 346 23.35 -8.70 28.79
CA PHE A 346 22.97 -7.32 28.44
C PHE A 346 23.46 -6.39 29.55
N GLU A 347 24.11 -5.29 29.19
CA GLU A 347 24.55 -4.25 30.13
C GLU A 347 24.32 -2.86 29.53
N ASP A 348 24.32 -1.83 30.39
CA ASP A 348 23.55 -0.61 30.19
C ASP A 348 24.12 0.42 29.19
N ALA A 349 23.21 1.28 28.71
CA ALA A 349 23.53 2.55 28.06
C ALA A 349 22.99 3.73 28.92
N PRO A 350 23.86 4.56 29.53
CA PRO A 350 23.43 5.73 30.27
C PRO A 350 22.96 6.87 29.34
N SER A 351 22.26 7.85 29.93
CA SER A 351 21.71 9.03 29.23
C SER A 351 22.54 10.30 29.47
N GLN A 352 22.11 11.42 28.86
CA GLN A 352 22.67 12.78 28.94
C GLN A 352 23.85 13.10 28.00
N LEU A 353 23.57 13.80 26.88
CA LEU A 353 23.85 15.24 26.75
C LEU A 353 23.02 15.86 25.61
#